data_AF-A0A8T4X7P0-F1
#
_entry.id   AF-A0A8T4X7P0-F1
#
_cell.length_a   1.000
_cell.length_b   1.000
_cell.length_c   1.000
_cell.angle_alpha   90.00
_cell.angle_beta   90.00
_cell.angle_gamma   90.00
#
_symmetry.space_group_name_H-M   'P 1'
#
loop_
_entity.id
_entity.type
_entity.pdbx_description
1 polymer ?
#
loop_
_entity_poly.entity_id
_entity_poly.type
_entity_poly.pdbx_seq_one_letter_code
_entity_poly.pdbx_strand_id
1 'polypeptide(L)'
;MLLAIGFLLSINFVNDSFGYNVEYKIFGRQFFDTPLVCTYKPTLEQDPYLKQWGVDRLEESARLAVQDWQSALQIHEGKSTKDNWKINYKLLTEKDVQNNLQKDCNVIIEFHPMPTEKNEMYRVLGVTYSDDSGFKLIKIYYRDIQICKTSDEKYIYYSACYGEDMLMSEKLRTTITHEMGHALGLGHYQADDPEVNSVWAKGLVDAESIMAVFSHENSKLMKIKPIDIQKIKSLYTPNGFKPINTAVLETPQPIFEPISEKPAEQVIPSWIKQNAKWWSDETITDRDFVIGIQYLVQKDIIKVSEVRESTGIFTQEIPSWVRNNAKWWSEDKITETDFIKGIEHLVKIGIIKIN
;
A
#
# COMPACT_ATOMS: atom_id res chain seq x y z
N MET A 1 33.79 49.82 -27.94
CA MET A 1 33.86 48.87 -26.81
C MET A 1 32.53 48.14 -26.78
N LEU A 2 32.49 46.91 -27.32
CA LEU A 2 31.27 46.11 -27.52
C LEU A 2 30.82 45.49 -26.19
N LEU A 3 29.53 45.63 -25.87
CA LEU A 3 28.83 44.85 -24.83
C LEU A 3 28.26 43.58 -25.48
N ALA A 4 28.81 42.42 -25.13
CA ALA A 4 28.26 41.13 -25.50
C ALA A 4 27.22 40.71 -24.45
N ILE A 5 25.95 40.62 -24.86
CA ILE A 5 24.87 40.04 -24.07
C ILE A 5 24.92 38.52 -24.30
N GLY A 6 25.31 37.76 -23.28
CA GLY A 6 25.26 36.30 -23.29
C GLY A 6 23.82 35.80 -23.15
N PHE A 7 23.33 35.11 -24.17
CA PHE A 7 22.11 34.30 -24.09
C PHE A 7 22.44 33.02 -23.31
N LEU A 8 21.95 32.91 -22.07
CA LEU A 8 21.87 31.63 -21.36
C LEU A 8 20.69 30.86 -21.94
N LEU A 9 20.97 29.83 -22.74
CA LEU A 9 20.01 28.79 -23.06
C LEU A 9 19.72 28.00 -21.78
N SER A 10 18.64 28.35 -21.09
CA SER A 10 18.03 27.48 -20.09
C SER A 10 17.49 26.25 -20.81
N ILE A 11 18.21 25.12 -20.71
CA ILE A 11 17.65 23.81 -21.04
C ILE A 11 16.58 23.54 -19.98
N ASN A 12 15.33 23.82 -20.32
CA ASN A 12 14.19 23.30 -19.57
C ASN A 12 14.19 21.80 -19.79
N PHE A 13 14.62 21.04 -18.78
CA PHE A 13 14.21 19.65 -18.65
C PHE A 13 12.70 19.68 -18.40
N VAL A 14 11.94 19.54 -19.49
CA VAL A 14 10.57 19.04 -19.40
C VAL A 14 10.73 17.61 -18.89
N ASN A 15 10.49 17.40 -17.59
CA ASN A 15 10.23 16.06 -17.09
C ASN A 15 8.93 15.63 -17.76
N ASP A 16 9.05 14.89 -18.86
CA ASP A 16 7.93 14.13 -19.40
C ASP A 16 7.40 13.25 -18.27
N SER A 17 6.24 13.62 -17.74
CA SER A 17 5.48 12.80 -16.81
C SER A 17 4.93 11.64 -17.62
N PHE A 18 5.73 10.59 -17.74
CA PHE A 18 5.24 9.29 -18.20
C PHE A 18 4.21 8.83 -17.17
N GLY A 19 2.92 8.87 -17.55
CA GLY A 19 1.84 8.38 -16.69
C GLY A 19 1.98 6.87 -16.53
N TYR A 20 2.27 6.42 -15.31
CA TYR A 20 2.28 5.02 -14.91
C TYR A 20 1.11 4.77 -13.95
N ASN A 21 0.53 3.57 -14.00
CA ASN A 21 -0.46 3.15 -13.02
C ASN A 21 0.24 2.52 -11.82
N VAL A 22 -0.30 2.71 -10.63
CA VAL A 22 0.20 2.01 -9.44
C VAL A 22 -0.84 1.04 -8.92
N GLU A 23 -0.44 -0.22 -8.87
CA GLU A 23 -1.17 -1.24 -8.17
C GLU A 23 -0.74 -1.28 -6.70
N TYR A 24 -1.72 -1.30 -5.81
CA TYR A 24 -1.49 -1.53 -4.40
C TYR A 24 -2.51 -2.57 -3.95
N LYS A 25 -2.12 -3.85 -3.97
CA LYS A 25 -3.03 -4.93 -3.59
C LYS A 25 -3.16 -5.05 -2.08
N ILE A 26 -4.18 -5.76 -1.64
CA ILE A 26 -4.37 -6.19 -0.24
C ILE A 26 -4.28 -7.71 -0.26
N PHE A 27 -3.48 -8.27 0.65
CA PHE A 27 -3.29 -9.71 0.78
C PHE A 27 -3.44 -10.12 2.23
N GLY A 28 -4.23 -11.15 2.51
CA GLY A 28 -4.31 -11.77 3.83
C GLY A 28 -5.62 -11.49 4.59
N ARG A 29 -5.85 -12.32 5.60
CA ARG A 29 -6.99 -12.21 6.51
C ARG A 29 -6.71 -11.16 7.58
N GLN A 30 -7.75 -10.43 7.95
CA GLN A 30 -7.71 -9.42 9.01
C GLN A 30 -7.61 -10.09 10.38
N PHE A 31 -6.90 -9.45 11.30
CA PHE A 31 -7.04 -9.71 12.74
C PHE A 31 -8.44 -9.28 13.22
N PHE A 32 -9.05 -10.09 14.08
CA PHE A 32 -10.38 -9.84 14.65
C PHE A 32 -10.34 -9.36 16.11
N ASP A 33 -9.15 -9.37 16.70
CA ASP A 33 -8.83 -8.88 18.02
C ASP A 33 -7.47 -8.16 18.01
N THR A 34 -7.10 -7.58 19.16
CA THR A 34 -5.83 -6.87 19.32
C THR A 34 -4.65 -7.82 19.09
N PRO A 35 -3.88 -7.67 18.01
CA PRO A 35 -2.86 -8.64 17.67
C PRO A 35 -1.70 -8.62 18.68
N LEU A 36 -1.20 -9.80 19.02
CA LEU A 36 0.06 -10.00 19.72
C LEU A 36 1.16 -10.34 18.70
N VAL A 37 2.10 -9.43 18.55
CA VAL A 37 3.34 -9.63 17.81
C VAL A 37 4.41 -10.14 18.76
N CYS A 38 5.00 -11.27 18.42
CA CYS A 38 6.08 -11.87 19.17
C CYS A 38 7.37 -11.89 18.37
N THR A 39 8.48 -11.89 19.07
CA THR A 39 9.79 -12.03 18.46
C THR A 39 10.60 -13.02 19.28
N TYR A 40 11.19 -14.02 18.63
CA TYR A 40 12.12 -14.89 19.32
C TYR A 40 13.38 -14.11 19.66
N LYS A 41 13.87 -14.25 20.90
CA LYS A 41 15.13 -13.67 21.28
C LYS A 41 16.27 -14.28 20.42
N PRO A 42 16.99 -13.47 19.63
CA PRO A 42 18.14 -13.96 18.87
C PRO A 42 19.19 -14.53 19.84
N THR A 43 19.74 -15.71 19.53
CA THR A 43 20.79 -16.32 20.34
C THR A 43 22.15 -16.10 19.70
N LEU A 44 23.22 -16.06 20.49
CA LEU A 44 24.59 -15.97 19.94
C LEU A 44 25.05 -17.29 19.31
N GLU A 45 24.36 -18.39 19.59
CA GLU A 45 24.69 -19.72 19.05
C GLU A 45 24.30 -19.86 17.58
N GLN A 46 23.30 -19.09 17.11
CA GLN A 46 22.79 -19.19 15.74
C GLN A 46 23.74 -18.61 14.68
N ASP A 47 24.69 -17.75 15.09
CA ASP A 47 25.61 -17.07 14.19
C ASP A 47 26.92 -16.67 14.92
N PRO A 48 28.10 -17.20 14.54
CA PRO A 48 29.37 -16.87 15.19
C PRO A 48 29.79 -15.40 15.01
N TYR A 49 29.24 -14.70 14.03
CA TYR A 49 29.50 -13.28 13.75
C TYR A 49 28.55 -12.36 14.54
N LEU A 50 27.44 -12.89 15.05
CA LEU A 50 26.51 -12.12 15.88
C LEU A 50 27.12 -11.83 17.25
N LYS A 51 27.07 -10.57 17.66
CA LYS A 51 27.52 -10.10 18.97
C LYS A 51 26.32 -9.60 19.77
N GLN A 52 26.49 -9.39 21.08
CA GLN A 52 25.41 -8.92 21.96
C GLN A 52 24.78 -7.63 21.45
N TRP A 53 25.57 -6.65 21.00
CA TRP A 53 25.04 -5.41 20.41
C TRP A 53 24.14 -5.66 19.19
N GLY A 54 24.38 -6.75 18.45
CA GLY A 54 23.57 -7.17 17.30
C GLY A 54 22.25 -7.80 17.76
N VAL A 55 22.27 -8.59 18.83
CA VAL A 55 21.06 -9.12 19.49
C VAL A 55 20.18 -7.95 19.96
N ASP A 56 20.76 -6.98 20.67
CA ASP A 56 20.05 -5.81 21.17
C ASP A 56 19.46 -4.98 20.02
N ARG A 57 20.21 -4.85 18.91
CA ARG A 57 19.75 -4.16 17.69
C ARG A 57 18.58 -4.87 17.04
N LEU A 58 18.60 -6.20 16.92
CA LEU A 58 17.51 -6.99 16.34
C LEU A 58 16.23 -6.85 17.15
N GLU A 59 16.33 -7.07 18.47
CA GLU A 59 15.22 -6.92 19.40
C GLU A 59 14.60 -5.52 19.32
N GLU A 60 15.44 -4.49 19.40
CA GLU A 60 14.98 -3.11 19.39
C GLU A 60 14.37 -2.72 18.05
N SER A 61 14.95 -3.18 16.93
CA SER A 61 14.42 -2.89 15.60
C SER A 61 13.04 -3.50 15.38
N ALA A 62 12.81 -4.74 15.85
CA ALA A 62 11.49 -5.36 15.78
C ALA A 62 10.46 -4.62 16.64
N ARG A 63 10.82 -4.33 17.90
CA ARG A 63 9.95 -3.58 18.82
C ARG A 63 9.55 -2.22 18.24
N LEU A 64 10.52 -1.48 17.69
CA LEU A 64 10.28 -0.16 17.10
C LEU A 64 9.45 -0.23 15.83
N ALA A 65 9.70 -1.20 14.94
CA ALA A 65 8.90 -1.38 13.71
C ALA A 65 7.41 -1.65 14.00
N VAL A 66 7.11 -2.45 15.04
CA VAL A 66 5.73 -2.68 15.50
C VAL A 66 5.12 -1.39 16.07
N GLN A 67 5.90 -0.63 16.83
CA GLN A 67 5.46 0.66 17.38
C GLN A 67 5.23 1.72 16.31
N ASP A 68 5.98 1.69 15.21
CA ASP A 68 5.81 2.60 14.08
C ASP A 68 4.43 2.45 13.46
N TRP A 69 3.99 1.20 13.19
CA TRP A 69 2.65 0.93 12.70
C TRP A 69 1.56 1.34 13.67
N GLN A 70 1.68 0.96 14.95
CA GLN A 70 0.70 1.36 15.97
C GLN A 70 0.57 2.89 16.01
N SER A 71 1.70 3.60 16.05
CA SER A 71 1.73 5.07 16.14
C SER A 71 1.15 5.73 14.89
N ALA A 72 1.49 5.22 13.71
CA ALA A 72 0.96 5.70 12.43
C ALA A 72 -0.56 5.55 12.35
N LEU A 73 -1.12 4.43 12.83
CA LEU A 73 -2.56 4.19 12.82
C LEU A 73 -3.30 5.08 13.83
N GLN A 74 -2.67 5.40 14.97
CA GLN A 74 -3.24 6.18 16.07
C GLN A 74 -3.12 7.71 15.93
N ILE A 75 -2.24 8.23 15.05
CA ILE A 75 -1.87 9.66 15.03
C ILE A 75 -3.06 10.61 14.84
N HIS A 76 -4.09 10.19 14.08
CA HIS A 76 -5.30 10.96 13.82
C HIS A 76 -6.55 10.42 14.54
N GLU A 77 -6.38 9.48 15.47
CA GLU A 77 -7.50 8.89 16.21
C GLU A 77 -7.90 9.73 17.42
N GLY A 78 -9.21 9.75 17.69
CA GLY A 78 -9.76 10.34 18.91
C GLY A 78 -9.31 9.56 20.15
N LYS A 79 -9.29 10.22 21.31
CA LYS A 79 -8.82 9.61 22.57
C LYS A 79 -9.55 8.29 22.90
N SER A 80 -10.83 8.17 22.57
CA SER A 80 -11.64 6.97 22.80
C SER A 80 -11.42 5.85 21.78
N THR A 81 -10.87 6.16 20.58
CA THR A 81 -10.68 5.19 19.49
C THR A 81 -9.21 4.78 19.30
N LYS A 82 -8.24 5.47 19.92
CA LYS A 82 -6.81 5.10 19.84
C LYS A 82 -6.54 3.63 20.20
N ASP A 83 -7.21 3.12 21.24
CA ASP A 83 -7.03 1.74 21.68
C ASP A 83 -7.55 0.70 20.67
N ASN A 84 -8.31 1.11 19.66
CA ASN A 84 -8.76 0.22 18.59
C ASN A 84 -7.61 -0.22 17.69
N TRP A 85 -6.52 0.55 17.66
CA TRP A 85 -5.34 0.30 16.84
C TRP A 85 -4.15 -0.20 17.65
N LYS A 86 -4.41 -0.73 18.85
CA LYS A 86 -3.36 -1.27 19.71
C LYS A 86 -2.74 -2.52 19.09
N ILE A 87 -1.42 -2.64 19.17
CA ILE A 87 -0.64 -3.82 18.79
C ILE A 87 0.21 -4.19 20.00
N ASN A 88 0.01 -5.38 20.55
CA ASN A 88 0.83 -5.85 21.66
C ASN A 88 2.15 -6.42 21.12
N TYR A 89 3.23 -6.25 21.88
CA TYR A 89 4.54 -6.79 21.55
C TYR A 89 5.10 -7.62 22.71
N LYS A 90 5.67 -8.79 22.43
CA LYS A 90 6.34 -9.64 23.41
C LYS A 90 7.64 -10.21 22.84
N LEU A 91 8.75 -10.04 23.57
CA LEU A 91 9.96 -10.83 23.34
C LEU A 91 9.80 -12.21 23.98
N LEU A 92 9.95 -13.26 23.20
CA LEU A 92 9.90 -14.65 23.66
C LEU A 92 11.28 -15.10 24.14
N THR A 93 11.36 -15.45 25.42
CA THR A 93 12.54 -16.08 26.03
C THR A 93 12.52 -17.59 25.83
N GLU A 94 13.64 -18.28 26.05
CA GLU A 94 13.70 -19.76 26.02
C GLU A 94 12.64 -20.41 26.90
N LYS A 95 12.40 -19.83 28.09
CA LYS A 95 11.36 -20.29 29.00
C LYS A 95 9.96 -20.13 28.40
N ASP A 96 9.68 -19.04 27.70
CA ASP A 96 8.39 -18.86 27.02
C ASP A 96 8.19 -19.94 25.95
N VAL A 97 9.24 -20.26 25.18
CA VAL A 97 9.21 -21.31 24.15
C VAL A 97 9.00 -22.69 24.75
N GLN A 98 9.71 -23.01 25.84
CA GLN A 98 9.55 -24.27 26.57
C GLN A 98 8.12 -24.45 27.12
N ASN A 99 7.47 -23.35 27.51
CA ASN A 99 6.08 -23.35 27.97
C ASN A 99 5.05 -23.23 26.82
N ASN A 100 5.51 -23.27 25.56
CA ASN A 100 4.68 -23.17 24.37
C ASN A 100 3.82 -21.89 24.32
N LEU A 101 4.37 -20.76 24.78
CA LEU A 101 3.66 -19.47 24.79
C LEU A 101 3.64 -18.76 23.43
N GLN A 102 4.44 -19.23 22.48
CA GLN A 102 4.43 -18.72 21.09
C GLN A 102 3.09 -18.96 20.38
N LYS A 103 2.30 -19.95 20.83
CA LYS A 103 0.98 -20.26 20.24
C LYS A 103 -0.05 -19.14 20.42
N ASP A 104 0.18 -18.24 21.39
CA ASP A 104 -0.71 -17.12 21.69
C ASP A 104 -0.42 -15.90 20.80
N CYS A 105 0.65 -15.97 20.00
CA CYS A 105 1.09 -14.88 19.13
C CYS A 105 0.36 -14.96 17.77
N ASN A 106 -0.20 -13.84 17.31
CA ASN A 106 -0.80 -13.75 15.98
C ASN A 106 0.27 -13.57 14.89
N VAL A 107 1.37 -12.90 15.25
CA VAL A 107 2.53 -12.66 14.37
C VAL A 107 3.78 -13.10 15.11
N ILE A 108 4.66 -13.84 14.45
CA ILE A 108 6.00 -14.16 14.96
C ILE A 108 7.05 -13.58 14.01
N ILE A 109 8.03 -12.88 14.58
CA ILE A 109 9.22 -12.40 13.89
C ILE A 109 10.40 -13.31 14.27
N GLU A 110 11.02 -13.91 13.26
CA GLU A 110 12.21 -14.73 13.37
C GLU A 110 13.40 -14.04 12.71
N PHE A 111 14.57 -14.17 13.33
CA PHE A 111 15.82 -13.64 12.82
C PHE A 111 16.73 -14.76 12.36
N HIS A 112 17.13 -14.70 11.10
CA HIS A 112 18.01 -15.67 10.47
C HIS A 112 19.25 -14.94 9.91
N PRO A 113 20.45 -15.51 9.98
CA PRO A 113 21.63 -14.87 9.40
C PRO A 113 21.49 -14.71 7.88
N MET A 114 20.94 -15.72 7.21
CA MET A 114 20.70 -15.75 5.77
C MET A 114 19.59 -16.75 5.44
N PRO A 115 18.96 -16.68 4.25
CA PRO A 115 18.02 -17.67 3.77
C PRO A 115 18.70 -19.03 3.60
N THR A 116 18.01 -20.10 4.00
CA THR A 116 18.47 -21.49 3.80
C THR A 116 17.89 -22.12 2.54
N GLU A 117 16.77 -21.60 2.04
CA GLU A 117 16.10 -22.10 0.84
C GLU A 117 16.71 -21.50 -0.43
N LYS A 118 17.04 -22.34 -1.42
CA LYS A 118 17.67 -21.90 -2.69
C LYS A 118 16.86 -20.86 -3.45
N ASN A 119 15.53 -20.88 -3.34
CA ASN A 119 14.64 -19.94 -4.01
C ASN A 119 14.64 -18.55 -3.33
N GLU A 120 14.96 -18.50 -2.03
CA GLU A 120 15.04 -17.26 -1.24
C GLU A 120 16.47 -16.72 -1.14
N MET A 121 17.45 -17.51 -1.58
CA MET A 121 18.87 -17.16 -1.55
C MET A 121 19.20 -15.88 -2.37
N TYR A 122 18.26 -15.39 -3.18
CA TYR A 122 18.44 -14.22 -4.02
C TYR A 122 17.56 -13.04 -3.53
N ARG A 123 18.22 -12.07 -2.88
CA ARG A 123 17.80 -10.65 -2.72
C ARG A 123 16.67 -10.32 -1.74
N VAL A 124 16.28 -11.20 -0.82
CA VAL A 124 15.30 -10.84 0.23
C VAL A 124 16.00 -10.58 1.57
N LEU A 125 15.64 -9.47 2.22
CA LEU A 125 16.03 -9.20 3.62
C LEU A 125 14.92 -9.57 4.61
N GLY A 126 13.72 -9.79 4.09
CA GLY A 126 12.53 -10.09 4.84
C GLY A 126 11.56 -10.86 3.96
N VAL A 127 10.74 -11.69 4.58
CA VAL A 127 9.60 -12.34 3.94
C VAL A 127 8.51 -12.57 4.98
N THR A 128 7.28 -12.33 4.56
CA THR A 128 6.09 -12.58 5.37
C THR A 128 5.28 -13.72 4.78
N TYR A 129 5.10 -14.78 5.56
CA TYR A 129 4.19 -15.87 5.26
C TYR A 129 2.90 -15.72 6.04
N SER A 130 1.81 -16.14 5.41
CA SER A 130 0.48 -16.21 6.02
C SER A 130 -0.03 -17.63 5.89
N ASP A 131 -0.59 -18.18 6.95
CA ASP A 131 -1.30 -19.45 6.89
C ASP A 131 -2.83 -19.25 6.82
N ASP A 132 -3.56 -20.35 6.71
CA ASP A 132 -5.03 -20.36 6.68
C ASP A 132 -5.67 -20.05 8.04
N SER A 133 -4.93 -20.15 9.15
CA SER A 133 -5.43 -19.85 10.48
C SER A 133 -5.48 -18.35 10.78
N GLY A 134 -4.78 -17.55 9.97
CA GLY A 134 -4.62 -16.11 10.19
C GLY A 134 -3.32 -15.76 10.91
N PHE A 135 -2.55 -16.77 11.32
CA PHE A 135 -1.18 -16.59 11.83
C PHE A 135 -0.26 -16.03 10.74
N LYS A 136 0.74 -15.26 11.17
CA LYS A 136 1.75 -14.64 10.30
C LYS A 136 3.14 -14.97 10.81
N LEU A 137 4.00 -15.41 9.91
CA LEU A 137 5.42 -15.61 10.18
C LEU A 137 6.22 -14.62 9.35
N ILE A 138 6.99 -13.78 10.02
CA ILE A 138 7.95 -12.87 9.39
C ILE A 138 9.35 -13.45 9.63
N LYS A 139 10.08 -13.75 8.56
CA LYS A 139 11.51 -14.07 8.64
C LYS A 139 12.31 -12.85 8.21
N ILE A 140 13.35 -12.51 8.98
CA ILE A 140 14.24 -11.39 8.72
C ILE A 140 15.67 -11.91 8.58
N TYR A 141 16.32 -11.55 7.48
CA TYR A 141 17.68 -11.93 7.17
C TYR A 141 18.63 -10.77 7.47
N TYR A 142 19.40 -10.89 8.57
CA TYR A 142 20.09 -9.75 9.15
C TYR A 142 21.54 -9.55 8.72
N ARG A 143 22.13 -10.46 7.95
CA ARG A 143 23.44 -10.23 7.33
C ARG A 143 23.29 -9.40 6.07
N ASP A 144 24.28 -8.56 5.80
CA ASP A 144 24.26 -7.70 4.63
C ASP A 144 24.50 -8.48 3.33
N ILE A 145 23.88 -8.03 2.25
CA ILE A 145 24.05 -8.64 0.93
C ILE A 145 25.13 -7.87 0.19
N GLN A 146 26.20 -8.56 -0.20
CA GLN A 146 27.33 -8.02 -0.94
C GLN A 146 27.55 -8.78 -2.25
N ILE A 147 28.39 -8.23 -3.13
CA ILE A 147 28.80 -8.90 -4.36
C ILE A 147 30.05 -9.73 -4.04
N CYS A 148 29.90 -11.04 -3.98
CA CYS A 148 31.02 -11.97 -3.88
C CYS A 148 31.63 -12.21 -5.25
N LYS A 149 32.97 -12.33 -5.26
CA LYS A 149 33.75 -12.79 -6.39
C LYS A 149 34.13 -14.25 -6.17
N THR A 150 33.73 -15.12 -7.07
CA THR A 150 34.25 -16.49 -7.16
C THR A 150 35.03 -16.64 -8.46
N SER A 151 35.99 -17.55 -8.51
CA SER A 151 36.77 -17.79 -9.71
C SER A 151 37.08 -19.26 -9.88
N ASP A 152 37.05 -19.73 -11.12
CA ASP A 152 37.69 -20.98 -11.53
C ASP A 152 38.98 -20.65 -12.32
N GLU A 153 39.66 -21.66 -12.86
CA GLU A 153 40.92 -21.49 -13.60
C GLU A 153 40.79 -20.61 -14.86
N LYS A 154 39.57 -20.34 -15.33
CA LYS A 154 39.30 -19.70 -16.63
C LYS A 154 38.43 -18.44 -16.54
N TYR A 155 37.59 -18.31 -15.52
CA TYR A 155 36.62 -17.22 -15.38
C TYR A 155 36.48 -16.71 -13.95
N ILE A 156 36.10 -15.43 -13.85
CA ILE A 156 35.67 -14.79 -12.63
C ILE A 156 34.15 -14.61 -12.71
N TYR A 157 33.45 -15.07 -11.68
CA TYR A 157 32.02 -14.91 -11.52
C TYR A 157 31.74 -13.91 -10.38
N TYR A 158 30.71 -13.10 -10.57
CA TYR A 158 30.19 -12.19 -9.56
C TYR A 158 28.78 -12.62 -9.20
N SER A 159 28.51 -12.85 -7.92
CA SER A 159 27.18 -13.22 -7.44
C SER A 159 26.84 -12.49 -6.15
N ALA A 160 25.56 -12.22 -5.92
CA ALA A 160 25.12 -11.77 -4.60
C ALA A 160 25.38 -12.86 -3.55
N CYS A 161 25.83 -12.46 -2.38
CA CYS A 161 26.10 -13.34 -1.24
C CYS A 161 25.85 -12.58 0.07
N TYR A 162 25.66 -13.31 1.16
CA TYR A 162 25.58 -12.70 2.49
C TYR A 162 26.98 -12.55 3.09
N GLY A 163 27.31 -11.34 3.52
CA GLY A 163 28.58 -11.02 4.17
C GLY A 163 28.63 -11.45 5.63
N GLU A 164 29.74 -11.11 6.28
CA GLU A 164 29.93 -11.30 7.73
C GLU A 164 29.31 -10.14 8.53
N ASP A 165 29.13 -8.99 7.88
CA ASP A 165 28.56 -7.79 8.49
C ASP A 165 27.04 -7.88 8.65
N MET A 166 26.55 -7.30 9.73
CA MET A 166 25.12 -7.14 9.99
C MET A 166 24.58 -5.90 9.27
N LEU A 167 23.32 -5.97 8.85
CA LEU A 167 22.57 -4.81 8.36
C LEU A 167 22.67 -3.60 9.31
N MET A 168 22.76 -2.42 8.71
CA MET A 168 22.59 -1.16 9.43
C MET A 168 21.21 -1.12 10.10
N SER A 169 21.12 -0.56 11.31
CA SER A 169 19.87 -0.53 12.09
C SER A 169 18.69 0.07 11.32
N GLU A 170 18.95 1.08 10.51
CA GLU A 170 17.94 1.71 9.66
C GLU A 170 17.36 0.74 8.62
N LYS A 171 18.22 0.02 7.90
CA LYS A 171 17.83 -0.97 6.90
C LYS A 171 17.08 -2.13 7.52
N LEU A 172 17.53 -2.58 8.69
CA LEU A 172 16.87 -3.62 9.48
C LEU A 172 15.45 -3.20 9.91
N ARG A 173 15.30 -2.06 10.60
CA ARG A 173 13.98 -1.57 11.05
C ARG A 173 13.04 -1.32 9.88
N THR A 174 13.54 -0.73 8.78
CA THR A 174 12.73 -0.48 7.56
C THR A 174 12.22 -1.78 6.97
N THR A 175 13.07 -2.80 6.87
CA THR A 175 12.69 -4.14 6.39
C THR A 175 11.60 -4.73 7.29
N ILE A 176 11.79 -4.73 8.61
CA ILE A 176 10.79 -5.28 9.54
C ILE A 176 9.47 -4.51 9.44
N THR A 177 9.53 -3.19 9.25
CA THR A 177 8.33 -2.36 9.12
C THR A 177 7.58 -2.68 7.82
N HIS A 178 8.29 -2.91 6.71
CA HIS A 178 7.70 -3.38 5.45
C HIS A 178 7.00 -4.74 5.63
N GLU A 179 7.70 -5.73 6.18
CA GLU A 179 7.13 -7.06 6.43
C GLU A 179 5.94 -7.02 7.40
N MET A 180 5.99 -6.15 8.41
CA MET A 180 4.84 -5.94 9.29
C MET A 180 3.63 -5.37 8.52
N GLY A 181 3.85 -4.56 7.48
CA GLY A 181 2.79 -4.10 6.58
C GLY A 181 2.10 -5.27 5.86
N HIS A 182 2.87 -6.26 5.39
CA HIS A 182 2.31 -7.50 4.86
C HIS A 182 1.52 -8.28 5.91
N ALA A 183 2.04 -8.40 7.13
CA ALA A 183 1.33 -9.09 8.21
C ALA A 183 0.00 -8.41 8.57
N LEU A 184 -0.09 -7.08 8.41
CA LEU A 184 -1.31 -6.30 8.60
C LEU A 184 -2.28 -6.37 7.41
N GLY A 185 -1.86 -6.90 6.27
CA GLY A 185 -2.72 -7.16 5.12
C GLY A 185 -2.36 -6.40 3.83
N LEU A 186 -1.26 -5.64 3.82
CA LEU A 186 -0.86 -4.86 2.66
C LEU A 186 -0.10 -5.73 1.64
N GLY A 187 -0.30 -5.48 0.35
CA GLY A 187 0.58 -5.98 -0.69
C GLY A 187 1.69 -5.00 -1.04
N HIS A 188 2.47 -5.30 -2.08
CA HIS A 188 3.42 -4.33 -2.61
C HIS A 188 2.68 -3.16 -3.28
N TYR A 189 3.29 -1.98 -3.19
CA TYR A 189 2.97 -0.79 -3.95
C TYR A 189 3.85 -0.76 -5.20
N GLN A 190 3.28 -1.09 -6.36
CA GLN A 190 4.06 -1.37 -7.56
C GLN A 190 3.48 -0.63 -8.77
N ALA A 191 4.33 0.11 -9.48
CA ALA A 191 3.97 0.69 -10.76
C ALA A 191 3.87 -0.39 -11.85
N ASP A 192 3.00 -0.20 -12.84
CA ASP A 192 3.01 -1.01 -14.06
C ASP A 192 4.29 -0.81 -14.88
N ASP A 193 4.93 0.35 -14.75
CA ASP A 193 6.25 0.65 -15.31
C ASP A 193 7.40 0.12 -14.42
N PRO A 194 8.22 -0.84 -14.91
CA PRO A 194 9.39 -1.35 -14.20
C PRO A 194 10.47 -0.29 -13.91
N GLU A 195 10.60 0.75 -14.74
CA GLU A 195 11.60 1.81 -14.54
C GLU A 195 11.29 2.64 -13.30
N VAL A 196 9.99 2.96 -13.10
CA VAL A 196 9.48 3.62 -11.91
C VAL A 196 9.79 2.81 -10.65
N ASN A 197 9.50 1.51 -10.69
CA ASN A 197 9.83 0.62 -9.57
C ASN A 197 11.36 0.61 -9.31
N SER A 198 12.19 0.59 -10.35
CA SER A 198 13.65 0.65 -10.23
C SER A 198 14.14 1.94 -9.58
N VAL A 199 13.59 3.10 -9.94
CA VAL A 199 14.03 4.39 -9.35
C VAL A 199 13.62 4.53 -7.90
N TRP A 200 12.45 4.02 -7.50
CA TRP A 200 12.05 3.91 -6.08
C TRP A 200 12.97 2.98 -5.31
N ALA A 201 13.27 1.81 -5.89
CA ALA A 201 14.11 0.80 -5.28
C ALA A 201 15.55 1.30 -5.07
N LYS A 202 16.07 2.15 -5.97
CA LYS A 202 17.39 2.81 -5.86
C LYS A 202 17.38 4.09 -5.01
N GLY A 203 16.21 4.57 -4.60
CA GLY A 203 16.09 5.81 -3.82
C GLY A 203 16.42 7.08 -4.57
N LEU A 204 16.31 7.03 -5.90
CA LEU A 204 16.42 8.23 -6.74
C LEU A 204 15.14 9.07 -6.64
N VAL A 205 14.01 8.43 -6.31
CA VAL A 205 12.70 9.05 -6.11
C VAL A 205 12.08 8.46 -4.85
N ASP A 206 11.48 9.32 -4.01
CA ASP A 206 10.71 8.88 -2.84
C ASP A 206 9.43 8.18 -3.30
N ALA A 207 9.19 6.98 -2.79
CA ALA A 207 7.96 6.26 -3.08
C ALA A 207 6.86 6.70 -2.12
N GLU A 208 5.62 6.73 -2.61
CA GLU A 208 4.45 7.12 -1.81
C GLU A 208 4.02 6.04 -0.80
N SER A 209 4.79 4.96 -0.61
CA SER A 209 4.45 3.87 0.29
C SER A 209 5.70 3.17 0.82
N ILE A 210 5.67 2.75 2.09
CA ILE A 210 6.69 1.83 2.62
C ILE A 210 6.64 0.47 1.94
N MET A 211 5.51 0.12 1.33
CA MET A 211 5.30 -1.13 0.61
C MET A 211 5.82 -1.10 -0.82
N ALA A 212 6.48 -0.02 -1.25
CA ALA A 212 7.08 0.04 -2.57
C ALA A 212 8.14 -1.05 -2.75
N VAL A 213 8.28 -1.56 -3.98
CA VAL A 213 9.25 -2.61 -4.31
C VAL A 213 10.66 -2.14 -3.93
N PHE A 214 11.22 -2.77 -2.90
CA PHE A 214 12.43 -2.29 -2.22
C PHE A 214 13.70 -2.81 -2.89
N SER A 215 14.70 -1.92 -3.05
CA SER A 215 16.10 -2.36 -3.07
C SER A 215 16.79 -1.82 -1.82
N HIS A 216 17.78 -2.58 -1.37
CA HIS A 216 18.63 -2.35 -0.20
C HIS A 216 19.21 -0.94 -0.04
N GLU A 217 19.18 -0.11 -1.08
CA GLU A 217 19.83 1.19 -1.18
C GLU A 217 19.01 2.35 -0.60
N ASN A 218 17.68 2.22 -0.45
CA ASN A 218 16.79 3.35 -0.12
C ASN A 218 16.10 3.31 1.26
N SER A 219 16.69 2.64 2.26
CA SER A 219 16.03 2.48 3.57
C SER A 219 15.65 3.80 4.27
N LYS A 220 16.29 4.93 3.91
CA LYS A 220 16.04 6.27 4.47
C LYS A 220 14.71 6.89 4.06
N LEU A 221 14.30 6.69 2.81
CA LEU A 221 13.09 7.31 2.26
C LEU A 221 11.85 6.44 2.51
N MET A 222 12.05 5.12 2.59
CA MET A 222 10.99 4.13 2.81
C MET A 222 10.43 4.22 4.23
N LYS A 223 9.30 4.91 4.38
CA LYS A 223 8.58 5.13 5.64
C LYS A 223 7.11 4.93 5.43
N ILE A 224 6.37 4.61 6.50
CA ILE A 224 4.90 4.52 6.45
C ILE A 224 4.33 5.86 5.98
N LYS A 225 3.52 5.85 4.92
CA LYS A 225 2.91 7.04 4.31
C LYS A 225 1.38 7.04 4.51
N PRO A 226 0.69 8.16 4.25
CA PRO A 226 -0.76 8.25 4.40
C PRO A 226 -1.56 7.22 3.60
N ILE A 227 -1.08 6.80 2.42
CA ILE A 227 -1.78 5.78 1.60
C ILE A 227 -1.78 4.41 2.29
N ASP A 228 -0.69 4.06 2.99
CA ASP A 228 -0.57 2.81 3.75
C ASP A 228 -1.58 2.77 4.89
N ILE A 229 -1.65 3.87 5.65
CA ILE A 229 -2.58 4.04 6.77
C ILE A 229 -4.02 3.95 6.29
N GLN A 230 -4.38 4.67 5.22
CA GLN A 230 -5.73 4.64 4.66
C GLN A 230 -6.13 3.23 4.24
N LYS A 231 -5.21 2.48 3.64
CA LYS A 231 -5.47 1.13 3.17
C LYS A 231 -5.69 0.15 4.32
N ILE A 232 -4.86 0.20 5.36
CA ILE A 232 -5.10 -0.58 6.59
C ILE A 232 -6.43 -0.16 7.22
N LYS A 233 -6.72 1.14 7.33
CA LYS A 233 -7.99 1.62 7.90
C LYS A 233 -9.21 1.10 7.13
N SER A 234 -9.13 1.03 5.81
CA SER A 234 -10.20 0.47 4.97
C SER A 234 -10.45 -1.02 5.23
N LEU A 235 -9.42 -1.75 5.70
CA LEU A 235 -9.56 -3.16 6.03
C LEU A 235 -10.23 -3.36 7.38
N TYR A 236 -9.75 -2.68 8.40
CA TYR A 236 -10.18 -2.91 9.78
C TYR A 236 -11.31 -1.96 10.24
N THR A 237 -11.96 -1.26 9.31
CA THR A 237 -13.09 -0.38 9.62
C THR A 237 -14.30 -1.18 10.14
N PRO A 238 -15.11 -0.63 11.06
CA PRO A 238 -14.98 0.68 11.72
C PRO A 238 -14.17 0.68 13.02
N ASN A 239 -13.87 -0.49 13.59
CA ASN A 239 -13.41 -0.62 14.97
C ASN A 239 -11.90 -0.96 15.11
N GLY A 240 -11.12 -0.77 14.05
CA GLY A 240 -9.72 -1.18 14.03
C GLY A 240 -9.59 -2.68 14.29
N PHE A 241 -8.62 -3.07 15.12
CA PHE A 241 -8.43 -4.47 15.50
C PHE A 241 -9.47 -4.99 16.49
N LYS A 242 -10.41 -4.17 16.98
CA LYS A 242 -11.40 -4.65 17.94
C LYS A 242 -12.57 -5.33 17.24
N PRO A 243 -13.11 -6.40 17.84
CA PRO A 243 -14.30 -7.05 17.30
C PRO A 243 -15.48 -6.08 17.30
N ILE A 244 -16.34 -6.21 16.30
CA ILE A 244 -17.63 -5.54 16.28
C ILE A 244 -18.52 -6.26 17.30
N ASN A 245 -18.76 -5.65 18.45
CA ASN A 245 -19.74 -6.16 19.41
C ASN A 245 -21.14 -6.09 18.77
N THR A 246 -21.62 -7.21 18.26
CA THR A 246 -23.00 -7.38 17.77
C THR A 246 -24.04 -7.34 18.89
N ALA A 247 -23.63 -7.28 20.16
CA ALA A 247 -24.53 -7.24 21.33
C ALA A 247 -25.24 -5.89 21.57
N VAL A 248 -25.12 -4.90 20.69
CA VAL A 248 -25.82 -3.58 20.79
C VAL A 248 -26.74 -3.32 19.59
N LEU A 249 -26.97 -4.30 18.72
CA LEU A 249 -27.99 -4.22 17.66
C LEU A 249 -29.26 -5.02 18.02
N GLU A 250 -29.75 -4.85 19.24
CA GLU A 250 -31.18 -5.05 19.53
C GLU A 250 -31.75 -3.70 19.96
N THR A 251 -32.08 -2.87 18.97
CA THR A 251 -33.11 -1.84 19.11
C THR A 251 -34.24 -2.17 18.13
N PRO A 252 -35.49 -1.79 18.45
CA PRO A 252 -36.68 -2.50 18.00
C PRO A 252 -36.82 -2.42 16.48
N GLN A 253 -37.30 -3.54 15.90
CA GLN A 253 -37.73 -3.57 14.50
C GLN A 253 -38.65 -2.37 14.21
N PRO A 254 -38.36 -1.56 13.17
CA PRO A 254 -39.32 -0.58 12.71
C PRO A 254 -40.53 -1.34 12.17
N ILE A 255 -41.71 -1.02 12.71
CA ILE A 255 -42.99 -1.39 12.12
C ILE A 255 -43.02 -0.83 10.70
N PHE A 256 -43.13 -1.71 9.71
CA PHE A 256 -43.35 -1.35 8.32
C PHE A 256 -44.72 -0.68 8.18
N GLU A 257 -44.75 0.65 8.16
CA GLU A 257 -45.79 1.37 7.43
C GLU A 257 -45.43 1.34 5.94
N PRO A 258 -46.41 1.27 5.03
CA PRO A 258 -46.15 1.13 3.59
C PRO A 258 -45.58 2.44 3.06
N ILE A 259 -44.26 2.54 3.03
CA ILE A 259 -43.54 3.65 2.43
C ILE A 259 -43.56 3.41 0.92
N SER A 260 -44.35 4.24 0.24
CA SER A 260 -44.27 4.52 -1.20
C SER A 260 -42.83 4.43 -1.71
N GLU A 261 -42.58 3.52 -2.64
CA GLU A 261 -41.29 3.35 -3.33
C GLU A 261 -40.80 4.69 -3.87
N LYS A 262 -39.84 5.29 -3.17
CA LYS A 262 -38.91 6.25 -3.75
C LYS A 262 -37.70 5.42 -4.21
N PRO A 263 -37.23 5.56 -5.46
CA PRO A 263 -36.12 4.74 -5.96
C PRO A 263 -34.90 4.89 -5.05
N ALA A 264 -34.25 3.77 -4.73
CA ALA A 264 -32.99 3.77 -4.00
C ALA A 264 -32.00 4.68 -4.74
N GLU A 265 -31.54 5.75 -4.09
CA GLU A 265 -30.45 6.57 -4.61
C GLU A 265 -29.23 5.66 -4.77
N GLN A 266 -28.76 5.55 -6.00
CA GLN A 266 -27.49 4.94 -6.35
C GLN A 266 -26.40 5.74 -5.63
N VAL A 267 -25.60 5.09 -4.78
CA VAL A 267 -24.54 5.74 -3.99
C VAL A 267 -23.19 5.44 -4.63
N ILE A 268 -22.61 6.45 -5.27
CA ILE A 268 -21.29 6.42 -5.87
C ILE A 268 -20.25 6.58 -4.75
N PRO A 269 -19.22 5.71 -4.69
CA PRO A 269 -18.13 5.87 -3.76
C PRO A 269 -17.44 7.24 -3.87
N SER A 270 -17.10 7.85 -2.73
CA SER A 270 -16.52 9.20 -2.66
C SER A 270 -15.22 9.39 -3.45
N TRP A 271 -14.47 8.32 -3.73
CA TRP A 271 -13.26 8.39 -4.55
C TRP A 271 -13.54 8.74 -6.02
N ILE A 272 -14.75 8.46 -6.54
CA ILE A 272 -15.16 8.89 -7.89
C ILE A 272 -15.30 10.40 -7.96
N LYS A 273 -15.80 11.00 -6.88
CA LYS A 273 -15.95 12.44 -6.74
C LYS A 273 -14.60 13.14 -6.73
N GLN A 274 -13.59 12.50 -6.13
CA GLN A 274 -12.21 12.96 -6.17
C GLN A 274 -11.61 12.89 -7.59
N ASN A 275 -11.92 11.84 -8.36
CA ASN A 275 -11.51 11.74 -9.77
C ASN A 275 -12.19 12.80 -10.65
N ALA A 276 -13.47 13.10 -10.40
CA ALA A 276 -14.18 14.19 -11.08
C ALA A 276 -13.57 15.57 -10.79
N LYS A 277 -13.12 15.79 -9.54
CA LYS A 277 -12.37 16.99 -9.16
C LYS A 277 -11.07 17.11 -9.95
N TRP A 278 -10.24 16.07 -9.92
CA TRP A 278 -8.95 16.06 -10.63
C TRP A 278 -9.10 16.25 -12.12
N TRP A 279 -10.15 15.68 -12.72
CA TRP A 279 -10.43 15.90 -14.13
C TRP A 279 -10.86 17.34 -14.43
N SER A 280 -11.65 17.94 -13.55
CA SER A 280 -12.08 19.33 -13.70
C SER A 280 -10.97 20.36 -13.45
N ASP A 281 -9.97 19.99 -12.65
CA ASP A 281 -8.77 20.77 -12.37
C ASP A 281 -7.64 20.46 -13.39
N GLU A 282 -7.96 19.76 -14.50
CA GLU A 282 -7.02 19.36 -15.57
C GLU A 282 -5.80 18.57 -15.08
N THR A 283 -5.92 17.97 -13.89
CA THR A 283 -4.87 17.15 -13.26
C THR A 283 -4.82 15.74 -13.85
N ILE A 284 -5.95 15.25 -14.40
CA ILE A 284 -6.02 14.02 -15.20
C ILE A 284 -6.66 14.31 -16.56
N THR A 285 -6.31 13.52 -17.58
CA THR A 285 -6.74 13.80 -18.96
C THR A 285 -8.18 13.34 -19.23
N ASP A 286 -8.76 13.82 -20.33
CA ASP A 286 -10.06 13.34 -20.85
C ASP A 286 -10.08 11.82 -21.04
N ARG A 287 -8.96 11.27 -21.50
CA ARG A 287 -8.79 9.84 -21.69
C ARG A 287 -8.87 9.09 -20.36
N ASP A 288 -8.17 9.56 -19.34
CA ASP A 288 -8.12 8.92 -18.02
C ASP A 288 -9.49 8.96 -17.34
N PHE A 289 -10.19 10.08 -17.45
CA PHE A 289 -11.54 10.23 -16.93
C PHE A 289 -12.55 9.30 -17.63
N VAL A 290 -12.49 9.19 -18.96
CA VAL A 290 -13.35 8.29 -19.75
C VAL A 290 -13.10 6.83 -19.40
N ILE A 291 -11.85 6.41 -19.25
CA ILE A 291 -11.49 5.06 -18.79
C ILE A 291 -12.07 4.79 -17.39
N GLY A 292 -11.99 5.78 -16.49
CA GLY A 292 -12.62 5.71 -15.18
C GLY A 292 -14.14 5.49 -15.26
N ILE A 293 -14.85 6.27 -16.09
CA ILE A 293 -16.30 6.11 -16.29
C ILE A 293 -16.64 4.75 -16.90
N GLN A 294 -15.89 4.30 -17.91
CA GLN A 294 -16.06 2.97 -18.53
C GLN A 294 -15.98 1.85 -17.49
N TYR A 295 -14.98 1.92 -16.62
CA TYR A 295 -14.82 0.97 -15.52
C TYR A 295 -16.01 0.97 -14.56
N LEU A 296 -16.54 2.15 -14.19
CA LEU A 296 -17.67 2.25 -13.28
C LEU A 296 -18.96 1.68 -13.86
N VAL A 297 -19.16 1.85 -15.17
CA VAL A 297 -20.29 1.25 -15.88
C VAL A 297 -20.11 -0.27 -15.97
N GLN A 298 -18.90 -0.76 -16.31
CA GLN A 298 -18.61 -2.20 -16.36
C GLN A 298 -18.73 -2.92 -15.02
N LYS A 299 -18.54 -2.21 -13.90
CA LYS A 299 -18.68 -2.77 -12.54
C LYS A 299 -20.07 -2.57 -11.94
N ASP A 300 -21.05 -2.15 -12.74
CA ASP A 300 -22.42 -1.82 -12.30
C ASP A 300 -22.49 -0.75 -11.19
N ILE A 301 -21.43 0.04 -11.01
CA ILE A 301 -21.35 1.14 -10.04
C ILE A 301 -22.11 2.36 -10.56
N ILE A 302 -22.03 2.64 -11.87
CA ILE A 302 -22.90 3.56 -12.59
C ILE A 302 -23.78 2.73 -13.53
N LYS A 303 -25.09 2.86 -13.40
CA LYS A 303 -26.04 2.13 -14.26
C LYS A 303 -26.43 3.06 -15.40
N VAL A 304 -26.24 2.59 -16.63
CA VAL A 304 -26.64 3.35 -17.82
C VAL A 304 -27.72 2.57 -18.54
N SER A 305 -28.87 3.21 -18.71
CA SER A 305 -30.10 2.55 -19.17
C SER A 305 -30.09 2.15 -20.67
N GLU A 306 -29.24 2.77 -21.48
CA GLU A 306 -29.11 2.51 -22.93
C GLU A 306 -27.67 2.73 -23.41
N VAL A 307 -27.03 1.70 -23.97
CA VAL A 307 -25.76 1.81 -24.70
C VAL A 307 -26.05 1.64 -26.19
N ARG A 308 -25.83 2.67 -27.01
CA ARG A 308 -25.86 2.51 -28.47
C ARG A 308 -24.48 2.08 -28.95
N GLU A 309 -24.40 0.98 -29.69
CA GLU A 309 -23.20 0.63 -30.45
C GLU A 309 -22.96 1.70 -31.53
N SER A 310 -22.04 2.63 -31.29
CA SER A 310 -21.65 3.59 -32.32
C SER A 310 -20.57 2.97 -33.23
N THR A 311 -20.93 2.85 -34.50
CA THR A 311 -20.05 2.47 -35.61
C THR A 311 -19.57 3.74 -36.30
N GLY A 312 -18.51 4.36 -35.77
CA GLY A 312 -17.91 5.54 -36.38
C GLY A 312 -16.59 5.94 -35.74
N ILE A 313 -15.58 6.17 -36.57
CA ILE A 313 -14.28 6.74 -36.17
C ILE A 313 -14.52 8.23 -35.91
N PHE A 314 -14.41 8.71 -34.67
CA PHE A 314 -14.33 10.15 -34.41
C PHE A 314 -13.46 10.54 -33.21
N THR A 315 -12.83 11.69 -33.41
CA THR A 315 -11.83 12.43 -32.64
C THR A 315 -12.48 13.55 -31.81
N GLN A 316 -13.59 13.30 -31.14
CA GLN A 316 -14.33 14.37 -30.48
C GLN A 316 -13.88 14.53 -29.02
N GLU A 317 -13.18 15.64 -28.75
CA GLU A 317 -12.79 16.09 -27.42
C GLU A 317 -14.01 16.26 -26.52
N ILE A 318 -13.87 15.96 -25.22
CA ILE A 318 -14.97 16.08 -24.26
C ILE A 318 -15.32 17.57 -24.13
N PRO A 319 -16.57 17.99 -24.42
CA PRO A 319 -16.93 19.40 -24.33
C PRO A 319 -16.66 19.98 -22.94
N SER A 320 -16.10 21.18 -22.87
CA SER A 320 -15.68 21.81 -21.61
C SER A 320 -16.83 22.01 -20.60
N TRP A 321 -18.08 22.07 -21.07
CA TRP A 321 -19.25 22.13 -20.16
C TRP A 321 -19.40 20.86 -19.30
N VAL A 322 -18.90 19.71 -19.76
CA VAL A 322 -18.92 18.46 -19.01
C VAL A 322 -17.93 18.50 -17.84
N ARG A 323 -16.76 19.11 -18.04
CA ARG A 323 -15.79 19.38 -16.98
C ARG A 323 -16.37 20.28 -15.89
N ASN A 324 -17.18 21.27 -16.27
CA ASN A 324 -17.88 22.13 -15.30
C ASN A 324 -18.86 21.33 -14.45
N ASN A 325 -19.56 20.36 -15.03
CA ASN A 325 -20.45 19.48 -14.28
C ASN A 325 -19.68 18.58 -13.31
N ALA A 326 -18.51 18.04 -13.71
CA ALA A 326 -17.63 17.28 -12.82
C ALA A 326 -17.09 18.15 -11.66
N LYS A 327 -16.72 19.40 -11.94
CA LYS A 327 -16.34 20.37 -10.91
C LYS A 327 -17.47 20.60 -9.92
N TRP A 328 -18.65 20.94 -10.42
CA TRP A 328 -19.81 21.22 -9.58
C TRP A 328 -20.25 20.02 -8.78
N TRP A 329 -20.13 18.82 -9.33
CA TRP A 329 -20.41 17.61 -8.56
C TRP A 329 -19.38 17.43 -7.44
N SER A 330 -18.09 17.64 -7.73
CA SER A 330 -17.03 17.53 -6.72
C SER A 330 -17.13 18.55 -5.58
N GLU A 331 -17.74 19.71 -5.86
CA GLU A 331 -17.97 20.80 -4.90
C GLU A 331 -19.37 20.75 -4.26
N ASP A 332 -20.12 19.65 -4.41
CA ASP A 332 -21.47 19.49 -3.87
C ASP A 332 -22.51 20.51 -4.40
N LYS A 333 -22.26 21.10 -5.58
CA LYS A 333 -23.13 22.09 -6.23
C LYS A 333 -24.20 21.48 -7.13
N ILE A 334 -23.99 20.25 -7.60
CA ILE A 334 -25.03 19.44 -8.27
C ILE A 334 -25.13 18.08 -7.58
N THR A 335 -26.32 17.48 -7.64
CA THR A 335 -26.54 16.19 -6.99
C THR A 335 -25.85 15.06 -7.76
N GLU A 336 -25.63 13.95 -7.07
CA GLU A 336 -25.07 12.76 -7.70
C GLU A 336 -25.93 12.23 -8.84
N THR A 337 -27.26 12.27 -8.66
CA THR A 337 -28.23 11.94 -9.71
C THR A 337 -28.07 12.84 -10.93
N ASP A 338 -27.78 14.14 -10.75
CA ASP A 338 -27.58 15.07 -11.87
C ASP A 338 -26.27 14.79 -12.60
N PHE A 339 -25.21 14.44 -11.86
CA PHE A 339 -23.94 14.03 -12.45
C PHE A 339 -24.07 12.74 -13.26
N ILE A 340 -24.74 11.71 -12.71
CA ILE A 340 -25.00 10.44 -13.40
C ILE A 340 -25.79 10.67 -14.68
N LYS A 341 -26.86 11.47 -14.66
CA LYS A 341 -27.63 11.81 -15.87
C LYS A 341 -26.76 12.48 -16.93
N GLY A 342 -25.78 13.29 -16.50
CA GLY A 342 -24.76 13.86 -17.38
C GLY A 342 -23.93 12.78 -18.05
N ILE A 343 -23.41 11.81 -17.28
CA ILE A 343 -22.65 10.67 -17.81
C ILE A 343 -23.48 9.79 -18.75
N GLU A 344 -24.71 9.46 -18.36
CA GLU A 344 -25.64 8.69 -19.20
C GLU A 344 -25.89 9.40 -20.54
N HIS A 345 -26.03 10.73 -20.52
CA HIS A 345 -26.20 11.51 -21.73
C HIS A 345 -24.96 11.41 -22.65
N LEU A 346 -23.74 11.48 -22.10
CA LEU A 346 -22.49 11.34 -22.87
C LEU A 346 -22.32 9.96 -23.48
N VAL A 347 -22.73 8.91 -22.77
CA VAL A 347 -22.75 7.54 -23.28
C VAL A 347 -23.78 7.43 -24.41
N LYS A 348 -24.98 7.99 -24.21
CA LYS A 348 -26.08 7.94 -25.17
C LYS A 348 -25.76 8.64 -26.49
N ILE A 349 -25.05 9.76 -26.46
CA ILE A 349 -24.63 10.50 -27.66
C ILE A 349 -23.29 9.99 -28.23
N GLY A 350 -22.68 8.99 -27.61
CA GLY A 350 -21.48 8.31 -28.10
C GLY A 350 -20.16 9.03 -27.85
N ILE A 351 -20.12 10.02 -26.96
CA ILE A 351 -18.86 10.66 -26.50
C ILE A 351 -18.10 9.70 -25.58
N ILE A 352 -18.80 8.97 -24.71
CA ILE A 352 -18.22 7.92 -23.88
C ILE A 352 -18.69 6.57 -24.43
N LYS A 353 -17.78 5.81 -25.02
CA LYS A 353 -18.10 4.45 -25.48
C LYS A 353 -17.97 3.46 -24.32
N ILE A 354 -18.96 2.61 -24.11
CA ILE A 354 -18.85 1.46 -23.20
C ILE A 354 -18.63 0.23 -24.07
N ASN A 355 -17.51 -0.47 -23.85
CA ASN A 355 -17.17 -1.72 -24.53
C ASN A 355 -17.50 -2.92 -23.65
#